data_AF-L8ERF4-F1
#
_entry.id   AF-L8ERF4-F1
#
_cell.length_a   1.000
_cell.length_b   1.000
_cell.length_c   1.000
_cell.angle_alpha   90.00
_cell.angle_beta   90.00
_cell.angle_gamma   90.00
#
_symmetry.space_group_name_H-M   'P 1'
#
loop_
_entity.id
_entity.type
_entity.pdbx_description
1 polymer ?
#
loop_
_entity_poly.entity_id
_entity_poly.type
_entity_poly.pdbx_seq_one_letter_code
_entity_poly.pdbx_strand_id
1 'polypeptide(L)'
;MVIAVPPVPGPAFVGGVVVSTWLDAAPPTGLVAWMLIAHPPPRRPGESVERIETSLLGMAGGLGLRAASGRVPNIGDRLTVRGPHLVLDYGHPDFCLRVPRPTVRWAEHVLGGVPVCLVIGLDAIASGAGRDAIEGYVDRSTARDRAYMGATAVCRP
;
A
#
# COMPACT_ATOMS: atom_id res chain seq x y z
N MET A 1 -21.54 -7.30 -16.03
CA MET A 1 -20.41 -6.55 -16.61
C MET A 1 -19.16 -6.91 -15.82
N VAL A 2 -18.27 -7.73 -16.37
CA VAL A 2 -17.00 -8.06 -15.71
C VAL A 2 -16.03 -6.93 -16.04
N ILE A 3 -15.73 -6.06 -15.08
CA ILE A 3 -14.70 -5.05 -15.25
C ILE A 3 -13.37 -5.82 -15.25
N ALA A 4 -12.64 -5.80 -16.35
CA ALA A 4 -11.32 -6.40 -16.42
C ALA A 4 -10.41 -5.69 -15.41
N VAL A 5 -9.84 -6.45 -14.48
CA VAL A 5 -8.84 -5.91 -13.55
C VAL A 5 -7.60 -5.54 -14.36
N PRO A 6 -7.08 -4.29 -14.24
CA PRO A 6 -5.86 -3.92 -14.95
C PRO A 6 -4.68 -4.84 -14.58
N PRO A 7 -3.71 -5.03 -15.47
CA PRO A 7 -2.54 -5.85 -15.16
C PRO A 7 -1.76 -5.27 -13.98
N VAL A 8 -1.15 -6.15 -13.18
CA VAL A 8 -0.26 -5.75 -12.08
C VAL A 8 0.95 -5.00 -12.65
N PRO A 9 1.31 -3.82 -12.14
CA PRO A 9 2.35 -2.99 -12.74
C PRO A 9 3.75 -3.58 -12.56
N GLY A 10 4.63 -3.34 -13.54
CA GLY A 10 6.02 -3.79 -13.48
C GLY A 10 6.91 -2.94 -12.54
N PRO A 11 8.18 -3.37 -12.33
CA PRO A 11 9.09 -2.76 -11.37
C PRO A 11 9.45 -1.30 -11.68
N ALA A 12 9.41 -0.88 -12.94
CA ALA A 12 9.66 0.51 -13.34
C ALA A 12 8.62 1.49 -12.76
N PHE A 13 7.35 1.06 -12.68
CA PHE A 13 6.29 1.83 -12.05
C PHE A 13 6.44 1.80 -10.52
N VAL A 14 6.66 0.61 -9.95
CA VAL A 14 6.81 0.42 -8.51
C VAL A 14 7.99 1.22 -7.93
N GLY A 15 9.09 1.36 -8.68
CA GLY A 15 10.21 2.21 -8.26
C GLY A 15 9.86 3.71 -8.13
N GLY A 16 8.72 4.14 -8.66
CA GLY A 16 8.23 5.52 -8.61
C GLY A 16 7.20 5.82 -7.51
N VAL A 17 6.67 4.80 -6.82
CA VAL A 17 5.61 4.97 -5.82
C VAL A 17 6.13 5.64 -4.54
N VAL A 18 5.23 6.36 -3.86
CA VAL A 18 5.41 6.77 -2.47
C VAL A 18 4.95 5.61 -1.59
N VAL A 19 5.82 5.18 -0.68
CA VAL A 19 5.47 4.23 0.38
C VAL A 19 5.69 4.92 1.71
N SER A 20 4.68 4.89 2.58
CA SER A 20 4.80 5.40 3.95
C SER A 20 4.33 4.34 4.93
N THR A 21 4.97 4.29 6.10
CA THR A 21 4.64 3.36 7.19
C THR A 21 4.51 4.12 8.49
N TRP A 22 3.51 3.76 9.29
CA TRP A 22 3.29 4.35 10.61
C TRP A 22 2.57 3.35 11.52
N LEU A 23 2.68 3.57 12.83
CA LEU A 23 1.87 2.88 13.82
C LEU A 23 0.77 3.83 14.27
N ASP A 24 -0.44 3.32 14.35
CA ASP A 24 -1.57 4.07 14.90
C ASP A 24 -2.15 3.32 16.09
N ALA A 25 -2.61 4.05 17.09
CA ALA A 25 -3.32 3.46 18.21
C ALA A 25 -4.80 3.37 17.83
N ALA A 26 -5.33 2.15 17.73
CA ALA A 26 -6.74 1.91 17.46
C ALA A 26 -7.37 1.20 18.68
N PRO A 27 -7.87 1.93 19.68
CA PRO A 27 -8.62 1.34 20.78
C PRO A 27 -9.87 0.63 20.25
N PRO A 28 -10.26 -0.56 20.78
CA PRO A 28 -9.58 -1.37 21.80
C PRO A 28 -8.51 -2.33 21.23
N THR A 29 -8.37 -2.42 19.90
CA THR A 29 -7.52 -3.34 19.14
C THR A 29 -6.02 -3.21 19.39
N GLY A 30 -5.56 -2.12 20.02
CA GLY A 30 -4.14 -1.86 20.26
C GLY A 30 -3.48 -1.13 19.10
N LEU A 31 -2.18 -1.36 18.89
CA LEU A 31 -1.45 -0.72 17.80
C LEU A 31 -1.73 -1.41 16.47
N VAL A 32 -2.07 -0.62 15.45
CA VAL A 32 -2.22 -1.06 14.07
C VAL A 32 -1.03 -0.55 13.27
N ALA A 33 -0.34 -1.46 12.60
CA ALA A 33 0.68 -1.09 11.63
C ALA A 33 -0.01 -0.71 10.32
N TRP A 34 0.31 0.46 9.78
CA TRP A 34 -0.23 0.90 8.51
C TRP A 34 0.88 1.03 7.48
N MET A 35 0.50 0.80 6.22
CA MET A 35 1.33 1.05 5.05
C MET A 35 0.49 1.72 3.97
N LEU A 36 0.87 2.91 3.55
CA LEU A 36 0.32 3.58 2.37
C LEU A 36 1.22 3.34 1.17
N ILE A 37 0.62 3.00 0.04
CA ILE A 37 1.20 3.09 -1.29
C ILE A 37 0.36 4.08 -2.11
N ALA A 38 1.03 5.05 -2.72
CA ALA A 38 0.41 6.01 -3.63
C ALA A 38 1.45 6.43 -4.67
N HIS A 39 1.08 7.32 -5.58
CA HIS A 39 2.02 7.85 -6.56
C HIS A 39 2.09 9.38 -6.45
N PRO A 40 3.26 10.00 -6.67
CA PRO A 40 3.31 11.44 -6.84
C PRO A 40 2.61 11.88 -8.14
N PRO A 41 2.38 13.18 -8.35
CA PRO A 41 1.91 13.67 -9.64
C PRO A 41 2.82 13.18 -10.79
N PRO A 42 2.32 13.09 -12.04
CA PRO A 42 3.17 12.81 -13.20
C PRO A 42 4.40 13.73 -13.23
N ARG A 43 5.59 13.15 -13.35
CA ARG A 43 6.88 13.87 -13.39
C ARG A 43 7.67 13.61 -14.66
N ARG A 44 7.43 12.48 -15.33
CA ARG A 44 8.20 12.05 -16.50
C ARG A 44 7.39 12.19 -17.79
N PRO A 45 8.05 12.45 -18.93
CA PRO A 45 7.40 12.36 -20.23
C PRO A 45 6.77 10.97 -20.42
N GLY A 46 5.49 10.92 -20.77
CA GLY A 46 4.73 9.68 -20.94
C GLY A 46 4.02 9.17 -19.68
N GLU A 47 4.22 9.79 -18.51
CA GLU A 47 3.33 9.60 -17.36
C GLU A 47 2.07 10.45 -17.55
N SER A 48 0.91 9.83 -17.34
CA SER A 48 -0.38 10.54 -17.22
C SER A 48 -1.08 10.10 -15.95
N VAL A 49 -2.01 10.93 -15.46
CA VAL A 49 -2.81 10.62 -14.27
C VAL A 49 -3.57 9.30 -14.48
N GLU A 50 -4.15 9.11 -15.66
CA GLU A 50 -4.93 7.93 -16.02
C GLU A 50 -4.09 6.65 -16.02
N ARG A 51 -2.84 6.73 -16.54
CA ARG A 51 -1.91 5.58 -16.55
C ARG A 51 -1.45 5.21 -15.15
N ILE A 52 -1.19 6.22 -14.31
CA ILE A 52 -0.84 6.03 -12.90
C ILE A 52 -2.01 5.38 -12.16
N GLU A 53 -3.21 5.93 -12.31
CA GLU A 53 -4.42 5.39 -11.69
C GLU A 53 -4.70 3.94 -12.13
N THR A 54 -4.61 3.66 -13.43
CA THR A 54 -4.76 2.30 -13.97
C THR A 54 -3.73 1.34 -13.37
N SER A 55 -2.48 1.77 -13.19
CA SER A 55 -1.42 0.96 -12.59
C SER A 55 -1.64 0.71 -11.10
N LEU A 56 -2.09 1.72 -10.35
CA LEU A 56 -2.45 1.59 -8.93
C LEU A 56 -3.65 0.66 -8.75
N LEU A 57 -4.66 0.75 -9.63
CA LEU A 57 -5.80 -0.16 -9.66
C LEU A 57 -5.38 -1.60 -9.99
N GLY A 58 -4.46 -1.79 -10.93
CA GLY A 58 -3.89 -3.12 -11.21
C GLY A 58 -3.16 -3.71 -10.01
N MET A 59 -2.39 -2.89 -9.28
CA MET A 59 -1.74 -3.30 -8.03
C MET A 59 -2.77 -3.64 -6.94
N ALA A 60 -3.81 -2.82 -6.76
CA ALA A 60 -4.89 -3.09 -5.81
C ALA A 60 -5.62 -4.40 -6.14
N GLY A 61 -5.85 -4.66 -7.43
CA GLY A 61 -6.40 -5.92 -7.91
C GLY A 61 -5.50 -7.13 -7.64
N GLY A 62 -4.20 -7.02 -7.92
CA GLY A 62 -3.22 -8.07 -7.65
C GLY A 62 -3.10 -8.43 -6.15
N LEU A 63 -3.25 -7.43 -5.29
CA LEU A 63 -3.28 -7.60 -3.83
C LEU A 63 -4.63 -8.09 -3.29
N GLY A 64 -5.70 -8.06 -4.10
CA GLY A 64 -7.05 -8.39 -3.64
C GLY A 64 -7.65 -7.35 -2.69
N LEU A 65 -7.21 -6.10 -2.76
CA LEU A 65 -7.75 -5.01 -1.95
C LEU A 65 -9.20 -4.70 -2.33
N ARG A 66 -9.95 -4.09 -1.39
CA ARG A 66 -11.31 -3.60 -1.61
C ARG A 66 -11.40 -2.12 -1.27
N ALA A 67 -12.40 -1.44 -1.79
CA ALA A 67 -12.66 -0.05 -1.46
C ALA A 67 -12.73 0.15 0.06
N ALA A 68 -12.06 1.20 0.56
CA ALA A 68 -11.94 1.51 1.97
C ALA A 68 -13.29 1.84 2.66
N SER A 69 -14.29 2.21 1.85
CA SER A 69 -15.68 2.41 2.28
C SER A 69 -16.37 1.12 2.75
N GLY A 70 -15.83 -0.04 2.36
CA GLY A 70 -16.33 -1.36 2.72
C GLY A 70 -15.55 -2.05 3.85
N ARG A 71 -15.87 -3.33 4.08
CA ARG A 71 -15.12 -4.17 5.02
C ARG A 71 -13.70 -4.41 4.52
N VAL A 72 -12.71 -4.13 5.35
CA VAL A 72 -11.30 -4.42 5.04
C VAL A 72 -11.09 -5.94 4.94
N PRO A 73 -10.70 -6.47 3.77
CA PRO A 73 -10.45 -7.90 3.58
C PRO A 73 -9.13 -8.32 4.22
N ASN A 74 -9.04 -9.56 4.69
CA ASN A 74 -7.74 -10.19 4.92
C ASN A 74 -7.19 -10.69 3.56
N ILE A 75 -5.99 -10.24 3.17
CA ILE A 75 -5.37 -10.53 1.87
C ILE A 75 -4.24 -11.57 1.96
N GLY A 76 -4.16 -12.27 3.10
CA GLY A 76 -3.12 -13.26 3.40
C GLY A 76 -1.79 -12.64 3.78
N ASP A 77 -0.78 -13.48 3.91
CA ASP A 77 0.58 -13.07 4.26
C ASP A 77 1.32 -12.57 3.02
N ARG A 78 1.31 -11.25 2.82
CA ARG A 78 1.98 -10.59 1.69
C ARG A 78 3.33 -9.98 2.03
N LEU A 79 3.71 -9.94 3.30
CA LEU A 79 5.02 -9.44 3.71
C LEU A 79 5.98 -10.60 3.97
N THR A 80 7.25 -10.43 3.60
CA THR A 80 8.29 -11.44 3.87
C THR A 80 9.62 -10.76 4.14
N VAL A 81 10.42 -11.35 5.03
CA VAL A 81 11.80 -10.93 5.26
C VAL A 81 12.70 -11.62 4.23
N ARG A 82 13.41 -10.83 3.42
CA ARG A 82 14.44 -11.29 2.48
C ARG A 82 15.76 -10.60 2.84
N GLY A 83 16.62 -11.31 3.57
CA GLY A 83 17.85 -10.74 4.13
C GLY A 83 17.53 -9.54 5.05
N PRO A 84 18.14 -8.35 4.85
CA PRO A 84 17.87 -7.16 5.66
C PRO A 84 16.64 -6.37 5.20
N HIS A 85 15.78 -6.95 4.36
CA HIS A 85 14.67 -6.22 3.72
C HIS A 85 13.33 -6.87 4.02
N LEU A 86 12.37 -6.05 4.41
CA LEU A 86 10.96 -6.40 4.33
C LEU A 86 10.47 -6.12 2.91
N VAL A 87 9.85 -7.12 2.29
CA VAL A 87 9.29 -7.01 0.94
C VAL A 87 7.80 -7.33 0.97
N LEU A 88 7.03 -6.63 0.13
CA LEU A 88 5.63 -6.86 -0.15
C LEU A 88 5.49 -7.61 -1.48
N ASP A 89 4.88 -8.80 -1.44
CA ASP A 89 4.30 -9.44 -2.60
C ASP A 89 3.03 -8.67 -3.00
N TYR A 90 3.11 -7.92 -4.11
CA TYR A 90 2.00 -7.14 -4.64
C TYR A 90 1.29 -7.84 -5.81
N GLY A 91 1.55 -9.13 -6.01
CA GLY A 91 0.89 -9.96 -7.02
C GLY A 91 1.59 -10.00 -8.38
N HIS A 92 2.78 -9.41 -8.52
CA HIS A 92 3.58 -9.54 -9.74
C HIS A 92 4.34 -10.88 -9.72
N PRO A 93 4.36 -11.66 -10.82
CA PRO A 93 4.98 -12.99 -10.84
C PRO A 93 6.48 -12.99 -10.45
N ASP A 94 7.23 -12.00 -10.94
CA ASP A 94 8.69 -11.98 -10.79
C ASP A 94 9.24 -10.96 -9.78
N PHE A 95 8.42 -10.04 -9.26
CA PHE A 95 8.92 -8.89 -8.51
C PHE A 95 8.12 -8.66 -7.23
N CYS A 96 8.84 -8.27 -6.17
CA CYS A 96 8.26 -7.78 -4.93
C CYS A 96 8.63 -6.30 -4.73
N LEU A 97 7.79 -5.57 -4.00
CA LEU A 97 8.07 -4.19 -3.60
C LEU A 97 8.91 -4.22 -2.32
N ARG A 98 10.09 -3.62 -2.33
CA ARG A 98 10.86 -3.41 -1.09
C ARG A 98 10.23 -2.28 -0.28
N VAL A 99 9.89 -2.54 0.98
CA VAL A 99 9.37 -1.50 1.90
C VAL A 99 10.52 -0.53 2.22
N PRO A 100 10.45 0.74 1.80
CA PRO A 100 11.56 1.66 1.97
C PRO A 100 11.58 2.20 3.40
N ARG A 101 12.69 1.96 4.11
CA ARG A 101 13.03 2.57 5.40
C ARG A 101 11.86 2.59 6.42
N PRO A 102 11.25 1.43 6.75
CA PRO A 102 10.32 1.40 7.86
C PRO A 102 11.05 1.85 9.14
N THR A 103 10.34 2.53 10.04
CA THR A 103 10.91 2.82 11.36
C THR A 103 11.18 1.50 12.10
N VAL A 104 12.21 1.47 12.94
CA VAL A 104 12.57 0.28 13.74
C VAL A 104 11.35 -0.22 14.52
N ARG A 105 10.64 0.70 15.18
CA ARG A 105 9.44 0.38 15.96
C ARG A 105 8.33 -0.25 15.10
N TRP A 106 8.07 0.29 13.91
CA TRP A 106 7.08 -0.30 13.00
C TRP A 106 7.49 -1.71 12.57
N ALA A 107 8.77 -1.88 12.18
CA ALA A 107 9.30 -3.17 11.77
C ALA A 107 9.21 -4.22 12.89
N GLU A 108 9.56 -3.87 14.13
CA GLU A 108 9.44 -4.75 15.29
C GLU A 108 8.00 -5.21 15.54
N HIS A 109 7.01 -4.32 15.43
CA HIS A 109 5.60 -4.69 15.61
C HIS A 109 5.13 -5.66 14.53
N VAL A 110 5.49 -5.36 13.29
CA VAL A 110 5.11 -6.17 12.12
C VAL A 110 5.76 -7.55 12.16
N LEU A 111 7.04 -7.63 12.54
CA LEU A 111 7.75 -8.90 12.78
C LEU A 111 7.20 -9.64 14.01
N GLY A 112 6.73 -8.91 15.02
CA GLY A 112 6.01 -9.44 16.18
C GLY A 112 4.63 -10.04 15.86
N GLY A 113 4.15 -9.90 14.62
CA GLY A 113 2.88 -10.46 14.14
C GLY A 113 1.69 -9.53 14.18
N VAL A 114 1.91 -8.23 14.41
CA VAL A 114 0.85 -7.25 14.26
C VAL A 114 0.46 -7.18 12.78
N PRO A 115 -0.83 -7.32 12.43
CA PRO A 115 -1.30 -7.14 11.07
C PRO A 115 -0.99 -5.74 10.55
N VAL A 116 -0.68 -5.66 9.26
CA VAL A 116 -0.50 -4.41 8.52
C VAL A 116 -1.78 -4.09 7.77
N CYS A 117 -2.37 -2.93 8.04
CA CYS A 117 -3.38 -2.34 7.18
C CYS A 117 -2.69 -1.67 5.99
N LEU A 118 -2.79 -2.32 4.83
CA LEU A 118 -2.25 -1.84 3.57
C LEU A 118 -3.30 -0.99 2.85
N VAL A 119 -2.90 0.19 2.38
CA VAL A 119 -3.74 1.14 1.65
C VAL A 119 -3.09 1.48 0.32
N ILE A 120 -3.85 1.39 -0.77
CA ILE A 120 -3.53 2.02 -2.05
C ILE A 120 -4.46 3.20 -2.26
N GLY A 121 -3.90 4.42 -2.34
CA GLY A 121 -4.69 5.59 -2.71
C GLY A 121 -4.43 6.00 -4.16
N LEU A 122 -5.50 6.39 -4.86
CA LEU A 122 -5.46 6.74 -6.28
C LEU A 122 -5.17 8.23 -6.53
N ASP A 123 -5.28 9.07 -5.51
CA ASP A 123 -4.96 10.49 -5.60
C ASP A 123 -3.45 10.71 -5.52
N ALA A 124 -2.95 11.79 -6.13
CA ALA A 124 -1.53 12.10 -6.05
C ALA A 124 -1.15 12.56 -4.63
N ILE A 125 0.01 12.11 -4.14
CA ILE A 125 0.62 12.60 -2.90
C ILE A 125 2.09 12.95 -3.10
N ALA A 126 2.53 14.09 -2.56
CA ALA A 126 3.92 14.51 -2.65
C ALA A 126 4.85 13.49 -1.98
N SER A 127 6.03 13.26 -2.59
CA SER A 127 7.08 12.47 -1.96
C SER A 127 7.54 13.15 -0.67
N GLY A 128 7.64 12.40 0.42
CA GLY A 128 8.03 12.94 1.73
C GLY A 128 6.91 13.66 2.48
N ALA A 129 5.64 13.47 2.10
CA ALA A 129 4.51 13.95 2.88
C ALA A 129 4.62 13.50 4.35
N GLY A 130 4.47 14.45 5.27
CA GLY A 130 4.48 14.19 6.71
C GLY A 130 3.24 13.45 7.18
N ARG A 131 3.23 13.09 8.48
CA ARG A 131 2.17 12.27 9.08
C ARG A 131 0.77 12.86 8.89
N ASP A 132 0.58 14.12 9.27
CA ASP A 132 -0.73 14.79 9.19
C ASP A 132 -1.24 14.89 7.75
N ALA A 133 -0.33 15.09 6.80
CA ALA A 133 -0.65 15.12 5.37
C ALA A 133 -1.10 13.75 4.85
N ILE A 134 -0.49 12.67 5.35
CA ILE A 134 -0.88 11.29 5.02
C ILE A 134 -2.23 10.94 5.64
N GLU A 135 -2.46 11.28 6.91
CA GLU A 135 -3.76 11.06 7.57
C GLU A 135 -4.88 11.75 6.80
N GLY A 136 -4.75 13.06 6.57
CA GLY A 136 -5.75 13.80 5.79
C GLY A 136 -5.87 13.30 4.35
N TYR A 137 -4.81 12.75 3.76
CA TYR A 137 -4.86 12.11 2.45
C TYR A 137 -5.71 10.84 2.46
N VAL A 138 -5.51 9.95 3.45
CA VAL A 138 -6.25 8.69 3.58
C VAL A 138 -7.73 8.99 3.82
N ASP A 139 -8.06 9.95 4.68
CA ASP A 139 -9.44 10.34 4.97
C ASP A 139 -10.15 10.86 3.72
N ARG A 140 -9.52 11.80 2.99
CA ARG A 140 -10.09 12.35 1.76
C ARG A 140 -10.24 11.29 0.67
N SER A 141 -9.25 10.41 0.51
CA SER A 141 -9.28 9.35 -0.50
C SER A 141 -10.38 8.34 -0.18
N THR A 142 -10.55 7.98 1.10
CA THR A 142 -11.61 7.08 1.55
C THR A 142 -13.00 7.69 1.34
N ALA A 143 -13.19 8.96 1.70
CA ALA A 143 -14.46 9.66 1.50
C ALA A 143 -14.87 9.78 0.02
N ARG A 144 -13.92 9.69 -0.91
CA ARG A 144 -14.15 9.75 -2.36
C ARG A 144 -14.17 8.38 -3.04
N ASP A 145 -14.08 7.30 -2.27
CA ASP A 145 -13.96 5.92 -2.80
C ASP A 145 -12.72 5.72 -3.70
N ARG A 146 -11.65 6.45 -3.39
CA ARG A 146 -10.35 6.46 -4.09
C ARG A 146 -9.23 5.86 -3.24
N ALA A 147 -9.57 5.12 -2.19
CA ALA A 147 -8.66 4.33 -1.38
C ALA A 147 -9.10 2.87 -1.36
N TYR A 148 -8.14 1.96 -1.50
CA TYR A 148 -8.33 0.52 -1.46
C TYR A 148 -7.53 -0.05 -0.30
N MET A 149 -8.15 -0.88 0.53
CA MET A 149 -7.56 -1.40 1.76
C MET A 149 -7.61 -2.92 1.85
N GLY A 150 -6.70 -3.47 2.64
CA GLY A 150 -6.60 -4.88 3.00
C GLY A 150 -5.67 -5.08 4.20
N ALA A 151 -5.94 -6.10 5.00
CA ALA A 151 -5.10 -6.51 6.12
C ALA A 151 -4.17 -7.65 5.68
N THR A 152 -2.87 -7.48 5.85
CA THR A 152 -1.83 -8.48 5.57
C THR A 152 -0.98 -8.73 6.81
N ALA A 153 -0.21 -9.81 6.84
CA ALA A 153 0.83 -10.03 7.84
C ALA A 153 2.15 -10.46 7.19
N VAL A 154 3.17 -10.63 8.03
CA VAL A 154 4.44 -11.23 7.64
C VAL A 154 4.29 -12.74 7.62
N CYS A 155 4.62 -13.36 6.48
CA CYS A 155 4.76 -14.80 6.38
C CYS A 155 5.86 -15.24 7.35
N ARG A 156 5.46 -16.02 8.37
CA ARG A 156 6.40 -16.58 9.34
C ARG A 156 6.95 -17.90 8.81
N PRO A 157 8.26 -18.14 8.94
CA PRO A 157 8.85 -19.45 8.63
C PRO A 157 8.31 -20.55 9.55
#